data_AF-A0A7K0VX83-F1
#
_entry.id   AF-A0A7K0VX83-F1
#
_cell.length_a   1.000
_cell.length_b   1.000
_cell.length_c   1.000
_cell.angle_alpha   90.00
_cell.angle_beta   90.00
_cell.angle_gamma   90.00
#
_symmetry.space_group_name_H-M   'P 1'
#
loop_
_entity.id
_entity.type
_entity.pdbx_description
1 polymer ?
#
loop_
_entity_poly.entity_id
_entity_poly.type
_entity_poly.pdbx_seq_one_letter_code
_entity_poly.pdbx_strand_id
1 'polypeptide(L)' 'NGWKGHGPVPWSHEPNHGFLRSMAALARAAHAIGEEEEYVRCRDFLRETSAEAAEVLSI' A
#
# COMPACT_ATOMS: atom_id res chain seq x y z
N ASN A 1 16.28 -9.56 4.56
CA ASN A 1 16.56 -9.34 3.12
C ASN A 1 15.25 -8.98 2.46
N GLY A 2 15.06 -7.70 2.09
CA GLY A 2 13.79 -7.19 1.57
C GLY A 2 14.02 -6.11 0.52
N TRP A 3 12.93 -5.45 0.10
CA TRP A 3 12.91 -4.41 -0.92
C TRP A 3 13.97 -3.32 -0.67
N LYS A 4 14.74 -2.99 -1.72
CA LYS A 4 15.87 -2.05 -1.65
C LYS A 4 15.52 -0.64 -2.14
N GLY A 5 14.25 -0.27 -2.11
CA GLY A 5 13.80 1.09 -2.44
C GLY A 5 13.61 1.38 -3.93
N HIS A 6 13.60 0.37 -4.80
CA HIS A 6 13.27 0.55 -6.21
C HIS A 6 12.56 -0.69 -6.79
N GLY A 7 11.60 -0.45 -7.68
CA GLY A 7 10.82 -1.49 -8.35
C GLY A 7 9.64 -2.02 -7.53
N PRO A 8 8.84 -2.91 -8.13
CA PRO A 8 7.62 -3.44 -7.51
C PRO A 8 7.91 -4.24 -6.24
N VAL A 9 7.00 -4.17 -5.29
CA VAL A 9 7.04 -4.87 -4.00
C VAL A 9 5.98 -5.98 -4.03
N PRO A 10 6.33 -7.19 -4.50
CA PRO A 10 5.35 -8.26 -4.69
C PRO A 10 4.73 -8.69 -3.35
N TRP A 11 3.41 -8.85 -3.34
CA TRP A 11 2.67 -9.35 -2.18
C TRP A 11 3.03 -10.82 -1.89
N SER A 12 3.32 -11.63 -2.90
CA SER A 12 3.75 -13.03 -2.71
C SER A 12 5.02 -13.20 -1.87
N HIS A 13 5.83 -12.16 -1.69
CA HIS A 13 6.98 -12.17 -0.81
C HIS A 13 6.58 -11.74 0.60
N GLU A 14 6.36 -12.71 1.49
CA GLU A 14 5.87 -12.53 2.86
C GLU A 14 6.56 -11.39 3.66
N PRO A 15 7.88 -11.18 3.60
CA PRO A 15 8.54 -10.07 4.30
C PRO A 15 8.04 -8.67 3.92
N ASN A 16 7.40 -8.51 2.75
CA ASN A 16 6.86 -7.23 2.29
C ASN A 16 5.51 -6.87 2.92
N HIS A 17 4.79 -7.84 3.52
CA HIS A 17 3.42 -7.64 3.98
C HIS A 17 3.30 -6.53 5.02
N GLY A 18 4.28 -6.39 5.92
CA GLY A 18 4.28 -5.35 6.94
C GLY A 18 4.23 -3.94 6.35
N PHE A 19 5.06 -3.67 5.35
CA PHE A 19 5.09 -2.40 4.64
C PHE A 19 3.79 -2.16 3.85
N LEU A 20 3.33 -3.15 3.07
CA LEU A 20 2.13 -3.04 2.24
C LEU A 20 0.86 -2.83 3.07
N ARG A 21 0.73 -3.55 4.19
CA ARG A 21 -0.38 -3.37 5.15
C ARG A 21 -0.32 -2.02 5.84
N SER A 22 0.86 -1.51 6.16
CA SER A 22 1.01 -0.17 6.75
C SER A 22 0.57 0.93 5.78
N MET A 23 0.90 0.79 4.49
CA MET A 23 0.44 1.72 3.45
C MET A 23 -1.08 1.69 3.29
N ALA A 24 -1.69 0.50 3.26
CA ALA A 24 -3.15 0.37 3.22
C ALA A 24 -3.81 0.95 4.48
N ALA A 25 -3.23 0.73 5.66
CA ALA A 25 -3.74 1.31 6.90
C ALA A 25 -3.67 2.84 6.88
N LEU A 26 -2.60 3.42 6.32
CA LEU A 26 -2.45 4.86 6.16
C LEU A 26 -3.53 5.45 5.24
N ALA A 27 -3.76 4.84 4.07
CA ALA A 27 -4.84 5.25 3.17
C ALA A 27 -6.22 5.18 3.83
N ARG A 28 -6.55 4.10 4.55
CA ARG A 28 -7.82 3.98 5.28
C ARG A 28 -7.96 5.05 6.36
N ALA A 29 -6.88 5.35 7.08
CA ALA A 29 -6.88 6.39 8.09
C ALA A 29 -7.13 7.77 7.48
N ALA A 30 -6.46 8.10 6.37
CA ALA A 30 -6.67 9.34 5.63
C ALA A 30 -8.14 9.51 5.19
N HIS A 31 -8.73 8.46 4.61
CA HIS A 31 -10.14 8.49 4.23
C HIS A 31 -11.07 8.67 5.44
N ALA A 32 -10.77 7.99 6.56
CA ALA A 32 -11.58 8.08 7.78
C ALA A 32 -11.57 9.48 8.42
N ILE A 33 -10.51 10.28 8.22
CA ILE A 33 -10.42 11.66 8.72
C ILE A 33 -10.82 12.73 7.69
N GLY A 34 -11.24 12.32 6.49
CA GLY A 34 -11.66 13.22 5.42
C GLY A 34 -10.52 13.81 4.58
N GLU A 35 -9.29 13.29 4.71
CA GLU A 35 -8.13 13.68 3.91
C GLU A 35 -8.13 12.93 2.56
N GLU A 36 -9.05 13.29 1.68
CA GLU A 36 -9.32 12.55 0.43
C GLU A 36 -8.12 12.58 -0.55
N GLU A 37 -7.39 13.69 -0.63
CA GLU A 37 -6.18 13.78 -1.47
C GLU A 37 -5.09 12.81 -0.99
N GLU A 38 -4.91 12.69 0.32
CA GLU A 38 -3.94 11.78 0.92
C GLU A 38 -4.37 10.32 0.75
N TYR A 39 -5.67 10.03 0.88
CA TYR A 39 -6.22 8.71 0.58
C TYR A 39 -5.91 8.29 -0.85
N VAL A 40 -6.21 9.14 -1.84
CA VAL A 40 -5.93 8.87 -3.26
C VAL A 40 -4.44 8.63 -3.48
N ARG A 41 -3.57 9.49 -2.93
CA ARG A 41 -2.11 9.33 -3.03
C ARG A 41 -1.63 8.01 -2.45
N CYS A 42 -2.07 7.64 -1.25
CA CYS A 42 -1.63 6.41 -0.59
C CYS A 42 -2.16 5.15 -1.32
N ARG A 43 -3.42 5.19 -1.77
CA ARG A 43 -4.02 4.10 -2.56
C ARG A 43 -3.30 3.90 -3.89
N ASP A 44 -3.08 4.98 -4.63
CA ASP A 44 -2.43 4.91 -5.94
C ASP A 44 -0.97 4.48 -5.80
N PHE A 45 -0.25 5.01 -4.80
CA PHE A 45 1.09 4.55 -4.47
C PHE A 45 1.13 3.05 -4.15
N LEU A 46 0.18 2.54 -3.36
CA LEU A 46 0.10 1.10 -3.05
C LEU A 46 -0.16 0.28 -4.32
N ARG A 47 -1.07 0.70 -5.19
CA ARG A 47 -1.40 0.00 -6.44
C ARG A 47 -0.23 -0.01 -7.43
N GLU A 48 0.50 1.09 -7.54
CA GLU A 48 1.73 1.17 -8.36
C GLU A 48 2.85 0.32 -7.78
N THR A 49 2.97 0.29 -6.45
CA THR A 49 3.98 -0.49 -5.74
C THR A 49 3.66 -1.99 -5.77
N SER A 50 2.38 -2.37 -5.67
CA SER A 50 1.90 -3.74 -5.58
C SER A 50 0.41 -3.84 -5.90
N ALA A 51 0.08 -4.08 -7.17
CA ALA A 51 -1.31 -4.27 -7.60
C ALA A 51 -2.01 -5.42 -6.86
N GLU A 52 -1.31 -6.53 -6.61
CA GLU A 52 -1.84 -7.68 -5.84
C GLU A 52 -2.20 -7.28 -4.41
N ALA A 53 -1.38 -6.45 -3.76
CA ALA A 53 -1.68 -6.00 -2.39
C ALA A 53 -2.89 -5.07 -2.33
N ALA A 54 -3.06 -4.18 -3.32
CA ALA A 54 -4.23 -3.30 -3.40
C ALA A 54 -5.53 -4.11 -3.49
N GLU A 55 -5.55 -5.15 -4.35
CA GLU A 55 -6.68 -6.09 -4.47
C GLU A 55 -6.95 -6.85 -3.17
N VAL A 56 -5.91 -7.50 -2.60
CA VAL A 56 -6.04 -8.33 -1.39
C VAL A 56 -6.47 -7.52 -0.18
N LEU A 57 -6.01 -6.28 -0.06
CA LEU A 57 -6.33 -5.39 1.04
C LEU A 57 -7.59 -4.55 0.77
N SER A 58 -8.25 -4.74 -0.39
CA SER A 58 -9.50 -4.10 -0.77
C SER A 58 -9.46 -2.58 -0.52
N ILE A 59 -8.44 -1.94 -1.08
CA ILE A 59 -8.21 -0.50 -0.96
C ILE A 59 -8.04 0.16 -2.32
#